data_AF-A0A0C2J0D6-F1
#
_entry.id   AF-A0A0C2J0D6-F1
#
_cell.length_a   1.000
_cell.length_b   1.000
_cell.length_c   1.000
_cell.angle_alpha   90.00
_cell.angle_beta   90.00
_cell.angle_gamma   90.00
#
_symmetry.space_group_name_H-M   'P 1'
#
loop_
_entity.id
_entity.type
_entity.pdbx_description
1 polymer ?
#
loop_
_entity_poly.entity_id
_entity_poly.type
_entity_poly.pdbx_seq_one_letter_code
_entity_poly.pdbx_strand_id
1 'polypeptide(L)'
;MSDHPSKWIRSLIKAQPEQTESVINAQKEQFFEVLENVISMFSNVSSVPAFMAHDSSKVKFSAFLSRLQYHFQACGISDSAQMKSRFLSWVASETYTLLGKIRPAFERDCSFEEISHIISEYEAEEFHFIHARVEFNRCNLKPNQTYRECVTKLRAIAERC
;
A
#
# COMPACT_ATOMS: atom_id res chain seq x y z
N MET A 1 82.46 15.17 -3.77
CA MET A 1 81.44 14.79 -2.76
C MET A 1 80.32 15.84 -2.79
N SER A 2 79.30 15.70 -3.65
CA SER A 2 78.23 16.72 -3.73
C SER A 2 76.90 16.24 -4.36
N ASP A 3 76.51 14.97 -4.21
CA ASP A 3 75.24 14.45 -4.76
C ASP A 3 74.11 14.28 -3.72
N HIS A 4 74.39 14.57 -2.44
CA HIS A 4 73.43 14.38 -1.35
C HIS A 4 72.20 15.30 -1.41
N PRO A 5 72.34 16.61 -1.71
CA PRO A 5 71.19 17.54 -1.68
C PRO A 5 70.20 17.29 -2.83
N SER A 6 70.70 16.94 -4.02
CA SER A 6 69.88 16.78 -5.22
C SER A 6 69.00 15.51 -5.18
N LYS A 7 69.47 14.48 -4.47
CA LYS A 7 68.71 13.25 -4.22
C LYS A 7 67.58 13.48 -3.23
N TRP A 8 67.84 14.24 -2.17
CA TRP A 8 66.85 14.59 -1.15
C TRP A 8 65.73 15.47 -1.70
N ILE A 9 66.08 16.49 -2.51
CA ILE A 9 65.08 17.35 -3.17
C ILE A 9 64.18 16.53 -4.10
N ARG A 10 64.74 15.59 -4.87
CA ARG A 10 63.95 14.70 -5.74
C ARG A 10 63.03 13.77 -4.97
N SER A 11 63.46 13.23 -3.83
CA SER A 11 62.57 12.43 -2.97
C SER A 11 61.46 13.27 -2.36
N LEU A 12 61.74 14.52 -1.97
CA LEU A 12 60.74 15.43 -1.39
C LEU A 12 59.67 15.82 -2.42
N ILE A 13 60.08 16.15 -3.65
CA ILE A 13 59.16 16.48 -4.76
C ILE A 13 58.26 15.30 -5.13
N LYS A 14 58.74 14.06 -4.99
CA LYS A 14 57.93 12.85 -5.23
C LYS A 14 56.99 12.52 -4.07
N ALA A 15 57.45 12.71 -2.84
CA ALA A 15 56.65 12.41 -1.65
C ALA A 15 55.47 13.38 -1.47
N GLN A 16 55.60 14.63 -1.93
CA GLN A 16 54.55 15.64 -1.75
C GLN A 16 53.21 15.31 -2.47
N PRO A 17 53.18 14.94 -3.76
CA PRO A 17 51.94 14.55 -4.44
C PRO A 17 51.37 13.23 -3.89
N GLU A 18 52.22 12.25 -3.56
CA GLU A 18 51.78 10.97 -2.97
C GLU A 18 51.09 11.18 -1.61
N GLN A 19 51.65 12.05 -0.77
CA GLN A 19 51.01 12.42 0.50
C GLN A 19 49.69 13.17 0.27
N THR A 20 49.67 14.12 -0.67
CA THR A 20 48.46 14.91 -0.98
C THR A 20 47.34 14.01 -1.48
N GLU A 21 47.64 13.05 -2.36
CA GLU A 21 46.68 12.08 -2.88
C GLU A 21 46.16 11.14 -1.78
N SER A 22 47.05 10.67 -0.89
CA SER A 22 46.66 9.82 0.24
C SER A 22 45.69 10.53 1.20
N VAL A 23 45.91 11.84 1.47
CA VAL A 23 45.04 12.64 2.33
C VAL A 23 43.69 12.88 1.66
N ILE A 24 43.66 13.18 0.34
CA ILE A 24 42.42 13.37 -0.41
C ILE A 24 41.59 12.08 -0.44
N ASN A 25 42.22 10.93 -0.65
CA ASN A 25 41.51 9.65 -0.68
C ASN A 25 40.96 9.26 0.69
N ALA A 26 41.75 9.45 1.76
CA ALA A 26 41.28 9.23 3.13
C ALA A 26 40.10 10.15 3.49
N GLN A 27 40.12 11.42 3.07
CA GLN A 27 39.01 12.35 3.27
C GLN A 27 37.75 11.93 2.49
N LYS A 28 37.89 11.43 1.25
CA LYS A 28 36.78 10.91 0.47
C LYS A 28 36.14 9.70 1.14
N GLU A 29 36.95 8.74 1.59
CA GLU A 29 36.47 7.54 2.29
C GLU A 29 35.71 7.90 3.57
N GLN A 30 36.26 8.80 4.39
CA GLN A 30 35.56 9.31 5.58
C GLN A 30 34.25 10.01 5.24
N PHE A 31 34.22 10.81 4.16
CA PHE A 31 33.00 11.48 3.72
C PHE A 31 31.94 10.48 3.24
N PHE A 32 32.34 9.46 2.49
CA PHE A 32 31.43 8.38 2.06
C PHE A 32 30.89 7.60 3.27
N GLU A 33 31.72 7.29 4.26
CA GLU A 33 31.28 6.61 5.47
C GLU A 33 30.26 7.44 6.26
N VAL A 34 30.51 8.75 6.42
CA VAL A 34 29.54 9.66 7.05
C VAL A 34 28.26 9.74 6.24
N LEU A 35 28.34 9.83 4.91
CA LEU A 35 27.17 9.90 4.05
C LEU A 35 26.33 8.62 4.13
N GLU A 36 26.95 7.44 4.09
CA GLU A 36 26.26 6.15 4.23
C GLU A 36 25.60 6.01 5.61
N ASN A 37 26.31 6.43 6.67
CA ASN A 37 25.74 6.45 8.03
C ASN A 37 24.52 7.38 8.11
N VAL A 38 24.60 8.57 7.50
CA VAL A 38 23.48 9.52 7.41
C VAL A 38 22.31 8.91 6.63
N ILE A 39 22.57 8.35 5.45
CA ILE A 39 21.55 7.68 4.62
C ILE A 39 20.88 6.55 5.41
N SER A 40 21.65 5.72 6.10
CA SER A 40 21.14 4.65 6.96
C SER A 40 20.29 5.19 8.11
N MET A 41 20.69 6.29 8.76
CA MET A 41 19.91 6.93 9.82
C MET A 41 18.56 7.43 9.30
N PHE A 42 18.52 8.03 8.11
CA PHE A 42 17.28 8.56 7.52
C PHE A 42 16.41 7.50 6.83
N SER A 43 16.99 6.37 6.40
CA SER A 43 16.24 5.26 5.79
C SER A 43 15.22 4.64 6.76
N ASN A 44 15.52 4.67 8.05
CA ASN A 44 14.61 4.18 9.10
C ASN A 44 13.54 5.21 9.51
N VAL A 45 13.61 6.44 8.99
CA VAL A 45 12.73 7.58 9.33
C VAL A 45 11.75 7.88 8.18
N SER A 46 11.50 6.91 7.28
CA SER A 46 10.37 7.03 6.35
C SER A 46 9.07 6.73 7.09
N SER A 47 8.60 7.73 7.86
CA SER A 47 7.26 7.68 8.45
C SER A 47 6.25 7.90 7.34
N VAL A 48 5.72 6.81 6.79
CA VAL A 48 4.58 6.85 5.87
C VAL A 48 3.48 7.69 6.52
N PRO A 49 3.04 8.79 5.88
CA PRO A 49 2.01 9.65 6.44
C PRO A 49 0.74 8.85 6.76
N ALA A 50 0.06 9.22 7.85
CA ALA A 50 -1.21 8.60 8.21
C ALA A 50 -2.21 8.74 7.05
N PHE A 51 -2.90 7.65 6.74
CA PHE A 51 -3.96 7.65 5.74
C PHE A 51 -5.31 7.73 6.44
N MET A 52 -6.27 8.41 5.79
CA MET A 52 -7.62 8.55 6.33
C MET A 52 -8.32 7.19 6.32
N ALA A 53 -8.88 6.79 7.45
CA ALA A 53 -9.61 5.53 7.55
C ALA A 53 -10.84 5.50 6.64
N HIS A 54 -11.24 4.28 6.24
CA HIS A 54 -12.45 4.09 5.44
C HIS A 54 -13.69 4.52 6.22
N ASP A 55 -14.52 5.35 5.63
CA ASP A 55 -15.81 5.73 6.18
C ASP A 55 -16.89 5.31 5.18
N SER A 56 -17.55 4.18 5.48
CA SER A 56 -18.58 3.59 4.63
C SER A 56 -19.79 4.50 4.44
N SER A 57 -20.00 5.49 5.32
CA SER A 57 -21.08 6.47 5.18
C SER A 57 -20.78 7.56 4.14
N LYS A 58 -19.51 7.77 3.79
CA LYS A 58 -19.07 8.85 2.89
C LYS A 58 -18.59 8.35 1.54
N VAL A 59 -17.89 7.21 1.50
CA VAL A 59 -17.18 6.75 0.30
C VAL A 59 -17.30 5.24 0.14
N LYS A 60 -17.60 4.79 -1.09
CA LYS A 60 -17.59 3.36 -1.45
C LYS A 60 -16.21 2.75 -1.25
N PHE A 61 -16.14 1.48 -0.85
CA PHE A 61 -14.84 0.83 -0.58
C PHE A 61 -13.89 0.87 -1.78
N SER A 62 -14.41 0.71 -3.01
CA SER A 62 -13.59 0.79 -4.24
C SER A 62 -12.86 2.12 -4.42
N ALA A 63 -13.49 3.24 -4.06
CA ALA A 63 -12.88 4.56 -4.13
C ALA A 63 -11.86 4.77 -3.00
N PHE A 64 -12.10 4.21 -1.81
CA PHE A 64 -11.11 4.16 -0.73
C PHE A 64 -9.87 3.35 -1.16
N LEU A 65 -10.07 2.15 -1.70
CA LEU A 65 -9.01 1.25 -2.15
C LEU A 65 -8.16 1.88 -3.24
N SER A 66 -8.79 2.54 -4.22
CA SER A 66 -8.07 3.26 -5.28
C SER A 66 -7.18 4.37 -4.71
N ARG A 67 -7.69 5.20 -3.79
CA ARG A 67 -6.90 6.25 -3.12
C ARG A 67 -5.74 5.66 -2.32
N LEU A 68 -5.97 4.53 -1.65
CA LEU A 68 -4.95 3.85 -0.87
C LEU A 68 -3.81 3.32 -1.76
N GLN A 69 -4.14 2.75 -2.92
CA GLN A 69 -3.13 2.29 -3.87
C GLN A 69 -2.26 3.44 -4.38
N TYR A 70 -2.86 4.60 -4.71
CA TYR A 70 -2.07 5.79 -5.05
C TYR A 70 -1.22 6.29 -3.88
N HIS A 71 -1.71 6.19 -2.64
CA HIS A 71 -0.93 6.53 -1.45
C HIS A 71 0.28 5.61 -1.27
N PHE A 72 0.12 4.31 -1.48
CA PHE A 72 1.23 3.36 -1.48
C PHE A 72 2.28 3.71 -2.54
N GLN A 73 1.85 4.01 -3.77
CA GLN A 73 2.75 4.45 -4.84
C GLN A 73 3.49 5.75 -4.48
N ALA A 74 2.78 6.76 -3.97
CA ALA A 74 3.38 8.03 -3.57
C ALA A 74 4.38 7.88 -2.42
N CYS A 75 4.17 6.91 -1.54
CA CYS A 75 5.05 6.62 -0.40
C CYS A 75 6.14 5.58 -0.73
N GLY A 76 6.24 5.11 -1.99
CA GLY A 76 7.21 4.09 -2.37
C GLY A 76 6.99 2.72 -1.72
N ILE A 77 5.76 2.42 -1.27
CA ILE A 77 5.41 1.13 -0.68
C ILE A 77 5.11 0.16 -1.82
N SER A 78 5.99 -0.82 -2.01
CA SER A 78 5.86 -1.88 -3.02
C SER A 78 5.77 -3.28 -2.40
N ASP A 79 6.20 -3.43 -1.15
CA ASP A 79 6.18 -4.72 -0.44
C ASP A 79 4.75 -5.10 -0.02
N SER A 80 4.33 -6.32 -0.38
CA SER A 80 2.97 -6.81 -0.11
C SER A 80 2.66 -6.92 1.39
N ALA A 81 3.64 -7.30 2.22
CA ALA A 81 3.44 -7.38 3.67
C ALA A 81 3.29 -5.99 4.30
N GLN A 82 4.05 -4.99 3.82
CA GLN A 82 3.86 -3.59 4.20
C GLN A 82 2.50 -3.05 3.75
N MET A 83 2.08 -3.33 2.51
CA MET A 83 0.74 -2.93 2.03
C MET A 83 -0.36 -3.51 2.91
N LYS A 84 -0.28 -4.82 3.21
CA LYS A 84 -1.25 -5.51 4.08
C LYS A 84 -1.29 -4.90 5.48
N SER A 85 -0.13 -4.78 6.15
CA SER A 85 -0.08 -4.24 7.51
C SER A 85 -0.61 -2.81 7.59
N ARG A 86 -0.26 -1.96 6.62
CA ARG A 86 -0.76 -0.57 6.53
C ARG A 86 -2.25 -0.53 6.24
N PHE A 87 -2.73 -1.31 5.28
CA PHE A 87 -4.14 -1.44 4.98
C PHE A 87 -4.95 -1.84 6.22
N LEU A 88 -4.51 -2.88 6.93
CA LEU A 88 -5.16 -3.34 8.16
C LEU A 88 -5.09 -2.33 9.32
N SER A 89 -4.09 -1.44 9.32
CA SER A 89 -4.00 -0.36 10.30
C SER A 89 -4.91 0.83 10.02
N TRP A 90 -5.32 1.00 8.76
CA TRP A 90 -6.12 2.15 8.31
C TRP A 90 -7.55 1.79 7.93
N VAL A 91 -7.86 0.52 7.76
CA VAL A 91 -9.23 0.08 7.60
C VAL A 91 -10.02 0.38 8.87
N ALA A 92 -11.30 0.78 8.74
CA ALA A 92 -12.14 1.06 9.90
C ALA A 92 -12.35 -0.18 10.77
N SER A 93 -12.59 0.03 12.06
CA SER A 93 -12.81 -1.03 13.05
C SER A 93 -13.97 -1.95 12.66
N GLU A 94 -15.03 -1.37 12.11
CA GLU A 94 -16.21 -2.08 11.63
C GLU A 94 -15.84 -3.04 10.50
N THR A 95 -15.11 -2.56 9.49
CA THR A 95 -14.64 -3.35 8.35
C THR A 95 -13.64 -4.43 8.78
N TYR A 96 -12.76 -4.12 9.74
CA TYR A 96 -11.84 -5.11 10.32
C TYR A 96 -12.60 -6.23 11.05
N THR A 97 -13.60 -5.86 11.85
CA THR A 97 -14.46 -6.81 12.55
C THR A 97 -15.27 -7.67 11.58
N LEU A 98 -15.77 -7.07 10.49
CA LEU A 98 -16.48 -7.75 9.43
C LEU A 98 -15.58 -8.79 8.73
N LEU A 99 -14.35 -8.42 8.39
CA LEU A 99 -13.37 -9.34 7.82
C LEU A 99 -13.18 -10.58 8.69
N GLY A 100 -13.03 -10.42 10.00
CA GLY A 100 -12.89 -11.55 10.92
C GLY A 100 -14.11 -12.50 10.95
N LYS A 101 -15.31 -11.99 10.64
CA LYS A 101 -16.54 -12.79 10.53
C LYS A 101 -16.62 -13.54 9.20
N ILE A 102 -16.26 -12.86 8.09
CA ILE A 102 -16.34 -13.43 6.74
C ILE A 102 -15.21 -14.44 6.51
N ARG A 103 -13.99 -14.10 6.92
CA ARG A 103 -12.77 -14.87 6.70
C ARG A 103 -11.95 -14.95 7.99
N PRO A 104 -12.23 -15.93 8.86
CA PRO A 104 -11.42 -16.15 10.06
C PRO A 104 -9.92 -16.32 9.71
N ALA A 105 -9.05 -15.75 10.55
CA ALA A 105 -7.58 -15.77 10.38
C ALA A 105 -7.03 -15.07 9.11
N PHE A 106 -7.80 -14.19 8.49
CA PHE A 106 -7.36 -13.40 7.32
C PHE A 106 -6.04 -12.63 7.56
N GLU A 107 -5.76 -12.24 8.81
CA GLU A 107 -4.54 -11.51 9.18
C GLU A 107 -3.28 -12.33 8.92
N ARG A 108 -3.37 -13.67 8.98
CA ARG A 108 -2.23 -14.55 8.69
C ARG A 108 -2.31 -15.15 7.30
N ASP A 109 -3.51 -15.50 6.86
CA ASP A 109 -3.68 -16.42 5.75
C ASP A 109 -3.92 -15.71 4.41
N CYS A 110 -4.29 -14.43 4.42
CA CYS A 110 -4.67 -13.70 3.19
C CYS A 110 -3.69 -12.59 2.82
N SER A 111 -3.46 -12.37 1.53
CA SER A 111 -2.72 -11.22 1.01
C SER A 111 -3.54 -9.93 1.05
N PHE A 112 -2.89 -8.79 0.79
CA PHE A 112 -3.60 -7.51 0.65
C PHE A 112 -4.68 -7.56 -0.45
N GLU A 113 -4.35 -8.19 -1.59
CA GLU A 113 -5.24 -8.33 -2.74
C GLU A 113 -6.44 -9.21 -2.42
N GLU A 114 -6.22 -10.34 -1.75
CA GLU A 114 -7.29 -11.25 -1.33
C GLU A 114 -8.25 -10.58 -0.35
N ILE A 115 -7.72 -9.87 0.66
CA ILE A 115 -8.54 -9.15 1.64
C ILE A 115 -9.35 -8.04 0.96
N SER A 116 -8.72 -7.28 0.05
CA SER A 116 -9.39 -6.22 -0.70
C SER A 116 -10.50 -6.77 -1.61
N HIS A 117 -10.28 -7.94 -2.20
CA HIS A 117 -11.28 -8.63 -3.01
C HIS A 117 -12.48 -9.07 -2.19
N ILE A 118 -12.25 -9.74 -1.05
CA ILE A 118 -13.31 -10.20 -0.13
C ILE A 118 -14.25 -9.05 0.27
N ILE A 119 -13.69 -7.89 0.65
CA ILE A 119 -14.52 -6.74 1.03
C ILE A 119 -15.31 -6.20 -0.17
N SER A 120 -14.67 -6.12 -1.33
CA SER A 120 -15.31 -5.62 -2.55
C SER A 120 -16.47 -6.51 -3.00
N GLU A 121 -16.30 -7.83 -2.91
CA GLU A 121 -17.35 -8.81 -3.19
C GLU A 121 -18.48 -8.70 -2.17
N TYR A 122 -18.16 -8.58 -0.87
CA TYR A 122 -19.17 -8.45 0.17
C TYR A 122 -20.04 -7.19 -0.02
N GLU A 123 -19.44 -6.02 -0.28
CA GLU A 123 -20.21 -4.80 -0.54
C GLU A 123 -21.09 -4.92 -1.80
N ALA A 124 -20.60 -5.62 -2.83
CA ALA A 124 -21.39 -5.86 -4.05
C ALA A 124 -22.58 -6.78 -3.76
N GLU A 125 -22.34 -7.93 -3.10
CA GLU A 125 -23.37 -8.92 -2.77
C GLU A 125 -24.43 -8.36 -1.81
N GLU A 126 -24.03 -7.66 -0.76
CA GLU A 126 -24.97 -7.03 0.20
C GLU A 126 -25.87 -6.00 -0.49
N PHE A 127 -25.30 -5.17 -1.37
CA PHE A 127 -26.07 -4.22 -2.15
C PHE A 127 -27.06 -4.93 -3.09
N HIS A 128 -26.62 -6.01 -3.75
CA HIS A 128 -27.48 -6.82 -4.62
C HIS A 128 -28.66 -7.45 -3.86
N PHE A 129 -28.39 -8.06 -2.71
CA PHE A 129 -29.42 -8.70 -1.87
C PHE A 129 -30.47 -7.70 -1.38
N ILE A 130 -30.04 -6.57 -0.78
CA ILE A 130 -30.97 -5.57 -0.25
C ILE A 130 -31.80 -4.95 -1.39
N HIS A 131 -31.16 -4.62 -2.51
CA HIS A 131 -31.86 -4.08 -3.67
C HIS A 131 -32.89 -5.07 -4.23
N ALA A 132 -32.51 -6.34 -4.42
CA ALA A 132 -33.40 -7.39 -4.91
C ALA A 132 -34.61 -7.58 -3.98
N ARG A 133 -34.40 -7.58 -2.66
CA ARG A 133 -35.48 -7.69 -1.68
C ARG A 133 -36.44 -6.50 -1.72
N VAL A 134 -35.92 -5.29 -1.89
CA VAL A 134 -36.76 -4.09 -2.07
C VAL A 134 -37.53 -4.15 -3.39
N GLU A 135 -36.89 -4.58 -4.48
CA GLU A 135 -37.52 -4.76 -5.79
C GLU A 135 -38.65 -5.80 -5.73
N PHE A 136 -38.41 -6.92 -5.04
CA PHE A 136 -39.39 -7.99 -4.83
C PHE A 136 -40.63 -7.45 -4.12
N ASN A 137 -40.43 -6.76 -2.98
CA ASN A 137 -41.52 -6.20 -2.18
C ASN A 137 -42.30 -5.08 -2.90
N ARG A 138 -41.67 -4.37 -3.84
CA ARG A 138 -42.31 -3.32 -4.65
C ARG A 138 -43.01 -3.86 -5.89
N CYS A 139 -42.83 -5.13 -6.22
CA CYS A 139 -43.37 -5.71 -7.44
C CYS A 139 -44.87 -6.00 -7.29
N ASN A 140 -45.70 -5.09 -7.85
CA ASN A 140 -47.16 -5.24 -7.90
C ASN A 140 -47.62 -5.67 -9.30
N LEU A 141 -48.75 -6.40 -9.35
CA LEU A 141 -49.41 -6.75 -10.60
C LEU A 141 -49.87 -5.48 -11.33
N LYS A 142 -49.39 -5.27 -12.56
CA LYS A 142 -49.81 -4.12 -13.38
C LYS A 142 -51.15 -4.38 -14.07
N PRO A 143 -51.94 -3.33 -14.40
CA PRO A 143 -53.27 -3.48 -15.03
C PRO A 143 -53.28 -4.30 -16.32
N ASN A 144 -52.19 -4.26 -17.10
CA ASN A 144 -52.08 -4.94 -18.40
C ASN A 144 -51.18 -6.19 -18.35
N GLN A 145 -50.82 -6.66 -17.16
CA GLN A 145 -49.90 -7.78 -16.98
C GLN A 145 -50.68 -9.03 -16.58
N THR A 146 -50.35 -10.17 -17.17
CA THR A 146 -50.94 -11.45 -16.75
C THR A 146 -50.32 -11.93 -15.44
N TYR A 147 -51.08 -12.73 -14.69
CA TYR A 147 -50.57 -13.33 -13.45
C TYR A 147 -49.29 -14.15 -13.69
N ARG A 148 -49.23 -14.90 -14.79
CA ARG A 148 -48.06 -15.70 -15.18
C ARG A 148 -46.82 -14.83 -15.35
N GLU A 149 -46.92 -13.70 -16.06
CA GLU A 149 -45.80 -12.77 -16.25
C GLU A 149 -45.35 -12.13 -14.94
N CYS A 150 -46.29 -11.80 -14.05
CA CYS A 150 -45.98 -11.28 -12.72
C CYS A 150 -45.20 -12.29 -11.88
N VAL A 151 -45.65 -13.55 -11.85
CA VAL A 151 -44.98 -14.63 -11.12
C VAL A 151 -43.59 -14.92 -11.70
N THR A 152 -43.44 -14.95 -13.04
CA THR A 152 -42.11 -15.10 -13.67
C THR A 152 -41.16 -13.99 -13.25
N LYS A 153 -41.63 -12.74 -13.23
CA LYS A 153 -40.83 -11.60 -12.78
C LYS A 153 -40.44 -11.72 -11.29
N LEU A 154 -41.39 -12.09 -10.43
CA LEU A 154 -41.12 -12.30 -9.00
C LEU A 154 -40.08 -13.40 -8.77
N ARG A 155 -40.15 -14.52 -9.51
CA ARG A 155 -39.12 -15.58 -9.42
C ARG A 155 -37.75 -15.09 -9.87
N ALA A 156 -37.67 -14.36 -10.98
CA ALA A 156 -36.41 -13.81 -11.47
C ALA A 156 -35.79 -12.74 -10.53
N ILE A 157 -36.58 -12.10 -9.67
CA ILE A 157 -36.07 -11.23 -8.60
C ILE A 157 -35.65 -12.07 -7.40
N ALA A 158 -36.44 -13.08 -7.03
CA ALA A 158 -36.14 -13.98 -5.92
C ALA A 158 -34.85 -14.79 -6.12
N GLU A 159 -34.45 -15.08 -7.36
CA GLU A 159 -33.15 -15.70 -7.68
C GLU A 159 -31.93 -14.79 -7.35
N ARG A 160 -32.17 -13.49 -7.16
CA ARG A 160 -31.15 -12.48 -6.82
C ARG A 160 -31.22 -12.03 -5.36
N CYS A 161 -32.22 -12.54 -4.62
CA CYS A 161 -32.29 -12.49 -3.16
C CYS A 161 -31.62 -13.76 -2.62
#